data_AF-A0A174EI73-F1
#
_entry.id   AF-A0A174EI73-F1
#
_cell.length_a   1.000
_cell.length_b   1.000
_cell.length_c   1.000
_cell.angle_alpha   90.00
_cell.angle_beta   90.00
_cell.angle_gamma   90.00
#
_symmetry.space_group_name_H-M   'P 1'
#
loop_
_entity.id
_entity.type
_entity.pdbx_description
1 polymer ?
#
loop_
_entity_poly.entity_id
_entity_poly.type
_entity_poly.pdbx_seq_one_letter_code
_entity_poly.pdbx_strand_id
1 'polypeptide(L)' 'MPIKINVSYTPDEEAKITRLEALLKSLLPRHKVKKSTGTPPYNHLYFTPTKSEKHEK' A
#
# COMPACT_ATOMS: atom_id res chain seq x y z
N MET A 1 6.47 -15.40 4.31
CA MET A 1 6.95 -14.09 4.80
C MET A 1 5.93 -13.01 4.43
N PRO A 2 5.58 -12.09 5.34
CA PRO A 2 4.66 -11.01 5.03
C PRO A 2 5.33 -9.97 4.10
N ILE A 3 4.77 -9.75 2.90
CA ILE A 3 5.34 -8.87 1.86
C ILE A 3 4.97 -7.41 2.12
N LYS A 4 5.95 -6.51 2.21
CA LYS A 4 5.72 -5.06 2.27
C LYS A 4 5.92 -4.44 0.89
N ILE A 5 4.99 -3.57 0.46
CA ILE A 5 5.10 -2.84 -0.81
C ILE A 5 5.06 -1.35 -0.50
N ASN A 6 6.00 -0.60 -1.08
CA ASN A 6 6.01 0.86 -1.09
C ASN A 6 6.01 1.34 -2.55
N VAL A 7 5.08 2.20 -2.90
CA VAL A 7 5.00 2.84 -4.20
C VAL A 7 5.19 4.33 -4.02
N SER A 8 6.27 4.86 -4.59
CA SER A 8 6.49 6.31 -4.71
C SER A 8 5.97 6.78 -6.06
N TYR A 9 5.24 7.88 -6.09
CA TYR A 9 4.62 8.41 -7.30
C TYR A 9 4.56 9.93 -7.27
N THR A 10 4.52 10.56 -8.43
CA THR A 10 4.31 12.01 -8.53
C THR A 10 2.81 12.34 -8.58
N PRO A 11 2.39 13.55 -8.18
CA PRO A 11 0.96 13.92 -8.13
C PRO A 11 0.21 13.76 -9.46
N ASP A 12 0.88 13.93 -10.60
CA ASP A 12 0.32 13.73 -11.93
C ASP A 12 -0.08 12.26 -12.22
N GLU A 13 0.43 11.31 -11.44
CA GLU A 13 0.14 9.88 -11.59
C GLU A 13 -1.00 9.37 -10.71
N GLU A 14 -1.73 10.25 -10.02
CA GLU A 14 -2.78 9.87 -9.06
C GLU A 14 -3.84 8.92 -9.64
N ALA A 15 -4.23 9.12 -10.90
CA ALA A 15 -5.19 8.27 -11.60
C ALA A 15 -4.67 6.84 -11.80
N LYS A 16 -3.37 6.68 -12.12
CA LYS A 16 -2.73 5.37 -12.25
C LYS A 16 -2.65 4.68 -10.88
N ILE A 17 -2.31 5.44 -9.85
CA ILE A 17 -2.14 4.94 -8.48
C ILE A 17 -3.46 4.50 -7.88
N THR A 18 -4.56 5.18 -8.19
CA THR A 18 -5.90 4.75 -7.75
C THR A 18 -6.26 3.38 -8.33
N ARG A 19 -5.95 3.12 -9.61
CA ARG A 19 -6.16 1.80 -10.24
C ARG A 19 -5.24 0.74 -9.64
N LEU A 20 -3.96 1.08 -9.45
CA LEU A 20 -2.99 0.19 -8.81
C LEU A 20 -3.41 -0.17 -7.38
N GLU A 21 -3.93 0.80 -6.62
CA GLU A 21 -4.40 0.59 -5.25
C GLU A 21 -5.55 -0.42 -5.21
N ALA A 22 -6.54 -0.29 -6.09
CA ALA A 22 -7.65 -1.22 -6.19
C ALA A 22 -7.18 -2.64 -6.55
N LEU A 23 -6.27 -2.77 -7.51
CA LEU A 23 -5.70 -4.06 -7.92
C LEU A 23 -4.94 -4.71 -6.75
N LEU A 24 -4.04 -3.96 -6.10
CA LEU A 24 -3.23 -4.48 -4.99
C LEU A 24 -4.10 -4.84 -3.77
N LYS A 25 -5.16 -4.09 -3.47
CA LYS A 25 -6.13 -4.46 -2.42
C LYS A 25 -6.82 -5.80 -2.71
N SER A 26 -7.15 -6.09 -3.96
CA SER A 26 -7.77 -7.36 -4.33
C SER A 26 -6.82 -8.55 -4.18
N LEU A 27 -5.54 -8.36 -4.50
CA LEU A 27 -4.51 -9.40 -4.41
C LEU A 27 -3.97 -9.60 -2.99
N LEU A 28 -4.02 -8.55 -2.17
CA LEU A 28 -3.41 -8.50 -0.83
C LEU A 28 -4.48 -8.17 0.23
N PRO A 29 -5.45 -9.07 0.48
CA PRO A 29 -6.57 -8.79 1.38
C PRO A 29 -6.17 -8.62 2.85
N ARG A 30 -4.96 -9.05 3.23
CA ARG A 30 -4.40 -8.92 4.58
C ARG A 30 -3.37 -7.81 4.69
N HIS A 31 -3.55 -6.73 3.94
CA HIS A 31 -2.66 -5.58 3.98
C HIS A 31 -3.41 -4.30 4.31
N LYS A 32 -2.85 -3.54 5.25
CA LYS A 32 -3.26 -2.17 5.52
C LYS A 32 -2.63 -1.26 4.49
N VAL A 33 -3.47 -0.44 3.86
CA VAL A 33 -3.07 0.57 2.88
C VAL A 33 -2.97 1.93 3.57
N LYS A 34 -1.89 2.67 3.32
CA LYS A 34 -1.69 4.04 3.82
C LYS A 34 -1.11 4.93 2.72
N LYS A 35 -1.78 6.05 2.46
CA LYS A 35 -1.22 7.15 1.65
C LYS A 35 -0.46 8.12 2.55
N SER A 36 0.65 8.65 2.06
CA SER A 36 1.42 9.69 2.72
C SER A 36 1.90 10.68 1.68
N THR A 37 1.71 11.97 1.93
CA THR A 37 2.48 13.01 1.25
C THR A 37 3.90 12.90 1.78
N GLY A 38 4.85 12.57 0.89
CA GLY A 38 6.25 12.40 1.24
C GLY A 38 7.00 13.73 1.26
N THR A 39 8.31 13.66 1.12
CA THR A 39 9.09 14.82 0.71
C THR A 39 8.77 15.10 -0.76
N PRO A 40 8.37 16.33 -1.13
CA PRO A 40 8.20 16.70 -2.52
C PRO A 40 9.44 16.33 -3.35
N PRO A 41 9.27 15.82 -4.58
CA PRO A 41 8.06 15.83 -5.40
C PRO A 41 7.16 14.58 -5.26
N TYR A 42 7.44 13.67 -4.31
CA TYR A 42 6.80 12.34 -4.30
C TYR A 42 5.74 12.18 -3.21
N ASN A 43 4.65 11.52 -3.59
CA ASN A 43 3.70 10.89 -2.69
C ASN A 43 4.04 9.41 -2.54
N HIS A 44 3.55 8.80 -1.45
CA HIS A 44 3.78 7.40 -1.16
C HIS A 44 2.49 6.65 -0.89
N LEU A 45 2.45 5.39 -1.31
CA LEU A 45 1.41 4.42 -1.03
C LEU A 45 2.05 3.16 -0.43
N TYR A 46 1.72 2.88 0.83
CA TYR A 46 2.25 1.75 1.58
C TYR A 46 1.22 0.63 1.71
N PHE A 47 1.60 -0.59 1.35
CA PHE A 47 0.89 -1.82 1.69
C PHE A 47 1.69 -2.57 2.73
N THR A 48 1.17 -2.56 3.95
CA THR A 48 1.79 -3.21 5.10
C THR A 48 0.96 -4.43 5.50
N PRO A 49 1.56 -5.62 5.57
CA PRO A 49 0.88 -6.81 6.07
C PRO A 49 0.28 -6.53 7.44
N THR A 50 -0.99 -6.85 7.62
CA THR A 50 -1.58 -6.92 8.95
C THR A 50 -0.98 -8.13 9.66
N LYS A 51 -0.66 -7.99 10.95
CA LYS A 51 -0.34 -9.16 11.76
C LYS A 51 -1.59 -10.03 11.74
N SER A 52 -1.48 -11.28 11.29
CA SER A 52 -2.48 -12.28 11.67
C SER A 52 -2.51 -12.26 13.19
N GLU A 53 -3.70 -12.16 13.79
CA GLU A 53 -3.88 -12.58 15.19
C GLU A 53 -3.10 -13.88 15.34
N LYS A 54 -2.17 -13.92 16.29
CA LYS A 54 -1.59 -15.18 16.71
C LYS A 54 -2.79 -16.02 17.14
N HIS A 55 -3.13 -17.05 16.37
CA HIS A 55 -3.77 -18.21 16.97
C HIS A 55 -2.70 -18.81 17.90
N GLU A 56 -2.62 -18.29 19.13
CA GLU A 56 -2.13 -19.08 20.25
C GLU A 56 -3.11 -20.24 20.38
N LYS A 57 -2.57 -21.44 20.19
CA LYS A 57 -3.27 -22.71 20.31
C LYS A 57 -2.76 -23.39 21.57
#